data_AF-B8BKI9-F1
#
_entry.id   AF-B8BKI9-F1
#
_cell.length_a   1.000
_cell.length_b   1.000
_cell.length_c   1.000
_cell.angle_alpha   90.00
_cell.angle_beta   90.00
_cell.angle_gamma   90.00
#
_symmetry.space_group_name_H-M   'P 1'
#
loop_
_entity.id
_entity.type
_entity.pdbx_description
1 polymer ?
#
loop_
_entity_poly.entity_id
_entity_poly.type
_entity_poly.pdbx_seq_one_letter_code
_entity_poly.pdbx_strand_id
1 'polypeptide(L)'
;MATTLSNDVSQNGPQRNYQVVVAATRDMGIGKDGVLPWKLLGDLKFFKELTVTTADPVKKNAVIMGRKTWESLPLKARPLPGRLNIILTRSGSFEFATVENVVICGSMNSALELLSSTPYCLSIEKVFVIGGGQVLRESLNGPSCEAVHLTDIQSSIECDTFIPPIDLSVFQPWYSSLPVVESNIRHSFVTYVRVRKTMAETHDSNGKESANDGIKSDKFETENFSFLPKLIFDRHEEYHYLNLVEDIIRSGAQKNDRTGTGTLSKFGCQMRFNLRNSFPLLTTKKVFWRGVVEELLWFISGSTSAKVLQEKGIHIWDGNASREYLDSVGLAHREEGDLGPVYGFQWRHFGAESVAKHWLPIRSLTALNEENFGVTIHTWESTVSDLVNHLSVRAPDDQRLSGN
;
A
#
# COMPACT_ATOMS: atom_id res chain seq x y z
N MET A 1 24.17 39.48 -45.47
CA MET A 1 24.43 38.03 -45.52
C MET A 1 23.99 37.45 -44.20
N ALA A 2 23.03 36.54 -44.26
CA ALA A 2 22.50 35.83 -43.11
C ALA A 2 23.51 34.79 -42.63
N THR A 3 23.65 34.65 -41.31
CA THR A 3 24.24 33.46 -40.70
C THR A 3 23.21 32.91 -39.74
N THR A 4 22.41 31.99 -40.27
CA THR A 4 21.44 31.17 -39.56
C THR A 4 22.22 30.20 -38.67
N LEU A 5 22.17 30.39 -37.35
CA LEU A 5 22.61 29.36 -36.41
C LEU A 5 21.44 28.38 -36.23
N SER A 6 21.73 27.13 -36.58
CA SER A 6 20.85 25.98 -36.55
C SER A 6 20.26 25.76 -35.15
N ASN A 7 18.93 25.63 -35.11
CA ASN A 7 18.18 25.06 -33.99
C ASN A 7 18.60 23.60 -33.79
N ASP A 8 19.41 23.33 -32.78
CA ASP A 8 19.41 22.04 -32.09
C ASP A 8 19.94 22.25 -30.66
N VAL A 9 19.10 22.83 -29.81
CA VAL A 9 19.31 22.79 -28.36
C VAL A 9 18.30 21.79 -27.82
N SER A 10 18.80 20.61 -27.51
CA SER A 10 18.15 19.70 -26.57
C SER A 10 17.93 20.44 -25.25
N GLN A 11 16.73 20.97 -25.07
CA GLN A 11 16.25 21.60 -23.83
C GLN A 11 16.04 20.51 -22.76
N ASN A 12 17.14 19.99 -22.20
CA ASN A 12 17.10 19.09 -21.06
C ASN A 12 17.94 19.69 -19.92
N GLY A 13 17.47 20.82 -19.39
CA GLY A 13 17.81 21.20 -18.01
C GLY A 13 17.16 20.23 -17.02
N PRO A 14 17.68 20.08 -15.79
CA PRO A 14 17.06 19.22 -14.79
C PRO A 14 15.65 19.73 -14.44
N GLN A 15 14.62 19.02 -14.92
CA GLN A 15 13.23 19.36 -14.65
C GLN A 15 12.83 18.79 -13.28
N ARG A 16 12.29 19.66 -12.42
CA ARG A 16 11.84 19.27 -11.08
C ARG A 16 10.58 18.40 -11.16
N ASN A 17 10.53 17.35 -10.35
CA ASN A 17 9.34 16.51 -10.23
C ASN A 17 8.29 17.14 -9.30
N TYR A 18 7.05 16.67 -9.43
CA TYR A 18 5.90 17.14 -8.65
C TYR A 18 4.96 16.00 -8.27
N GLN A 19 4.04 16.31 -7.37
CA GLN A 19 2.98 15.41 -6.92
C GLN A 19 1.63 16.08 -7.15
N VAL A 20 0.57 15.31 -7.40
CA VAL A 20 -0.78 15.84 -7.53
C VAL A 20 -1.53 15.67 -6.22
N VAL A 21 -2.31 16.67 -5.83
CA VAL A 21 -3.27 16.57 -4.73
C VAL A 21 -4.65 16.93 -5.27
N VAL A 22 -5.60 16.01 -5.15
CA VAL A 22 -6.94 16.20 -5.72
C VAL A 22 -8.01 15.43 -4.94
N ALA A 23 -9.20 16.00 -4.82
CA ALA A 23 -10.40 15.29 -4.41
C ALA A 23 -11.27 15.05 -5.65
N ALA A 24 -11.69 13.81 -5.88
CA ALA A 24 -12.47 13.47 -7.05
C ALA A 24 -13.52 12.40 -6.76
N THR A 25 -14.65 12.45 -7.48
CA THR A 25 -15.63 11.37 -7.50
C THR A 25 -15.09 10.14 -8.23
N ARG A 26 -15.82 9.01 -8.19
CA ARG A 26 -15.49 7.79 -8.95
C ARG A 26 -15.28 8.03 -10.44
N ASP A 27 -16.03 8.97 -11.02
CA ASP A 27 -15.93 9.34 -12.45
C ASP A 27 -14.90 10.44 -12.70
N MET A 28 -14.01 10.70 -11.73
CA MET A 28 -12.98 11.74 -11.75
C MET A 28 -13.54 13.16 -11.92
N GLY A 29 -14.74 13.41 -11.39
CA GLY A 29 -15.35 14.73 -11.27
C GLY A 29 -14.76 15.50 -10.10
N ILE A 30 -14.37 16.76 -10.33
CA ILE A 30 -13.64 17.59 -9.33
C ILE A 30 -14.31 18.93 -9.01
N GLY A 31 -15.34 19.30 -9.74
CA GLY A 31 -15.89 20.66 -9.70
C GLY A 31 -17.24 20.75 -10.36
N LYS A 32 -18.04 21.72 -9.90
CA LYS A 32 -19.28 22.16 -10.51
C LYS A 32 -19.39 23.68 -10.39
N ASP A 33 -19.72 24.36 -11.49
CA ASP A 33 -19.91 25.82 -11.56
C ASP A 33 -18.70 26.61 -11.01
N GLY A 34 -17.49 26.08 -11.20
CA GLY A 34 -16.24 26.71 -10.74
C GLY A 34 -15.95 26.59 -9.23
N VAL A 35 -16.73 25.80 -8.49
CA VAL A 35 -16.54 25.52 -7.06
C VAL A 35 -16.44 24.02 -6.79
N LEU A 36 -16.00 23.64 -5.58
CA LEU A 36 -16.07 22.25 -5.12
C LEU A 36 -17.53 21.93 -4.77
N PRO A 37 -18.11 20.82 -5.29
CA PRO A 37 -19.52 20.47 -5.03
C PRO A 37 -19.72 19.79 -3.67
N TRP A 38 -18.69 19.74 -2.83
CA TRP A 38 -18.71 19.20 -1.48
C TRP A 38 -17.97 20.11 -0.51
N LYS A 39 -18.23 19.89 0.78
CA LYS A 39 -17.51 20.56 1.87
C LYS A 39 -17.03 19.50 2.86
N LEU A 40 -15.78 19.08 2.70
CA LEU A 40 -15.14 18.05 3.49
C LEU A 40 -13.98 18.70 4.29
N LEU A 41 -14.20 18.96 5.57
CA LEU A 41 -13.17 19.52 6.45
C LEU A 41 -12.02 18.53 6.66
N GLY A 42 -12.31 17.22 6.66
CA GLY A 42 -11.29 16.17 6.72
C GLY A 42 -10.33 16.25 5.53
N ASP A 43 -10.88 16.41 4.32
CA ASP A 43 -10.11 16.62 3.09
C ASP A 43 -9.27 17.90 3.13
N LEU A 44 -9.86 19.03 3.52
CA LEU A 44 -9.13 20.30 3.63
C LEU A 44 -8.00 20.22 4.67
N LYS A 45 -8.20 19.50 5.77
CA LYS A 45 -7.16 19.24 6.78
C LYS A 45 -6.04 18.39 6.19
N PHE A 46 -6.39 17.29 5.51
CA PHE A 46 -5.43 16.42 4.83
C PHE A 46 -4.62 17.18 3.78
N PHE A 47 -5.28 17.94 2.89
CA PHE A 47 -4.65 18.81 1.90
C PHE A 47 -3.66 19.79 2.55
N LYS A 48 -4.07 20.44 3.64
CA LYS A 48 -3.21 21.40 4.36
C LYS A 48 -2.00 20.71 4.97
N GLU A 49 -2.18 19.61 5.71
CA GLU A 49 -1.07 18.86 6.31
C GLU A 49 -0.09 18.40 5.23
N LEU A 50 -0.59 17.75 4.18
CA LEU A 50 0.21 17.24 3.08
C LEU A 50 1.05 18.33 2.38
N THR A 51 0.42 19.47 2.08
CA THR A 51 1.07 20.54 1.32
C THR A 51 1.90 21.50 2.16
N VAL A 52 1.74 21.53 3.49
CA VAL A 52 2.52 22.40 4.39
C VAL A 52 3.70 21.66 5.01
N THR A 53 3.55 20.38 5.38
CA THR A 53 4.57 19.65 6.11
C THR A 53 5.81 19.40 5.24
N THR A 54 6.97 19.80 5.76
CA THR A 54 8.29 19.50 5.21
C THR A 54 9.05 18.58 6.17
N ALA A 55 10.00 17.81 5.65
CA ALA A 55 10.96 17.10 6.48
C ALA A 55 12.02 18.06 7.04
N ASP A 56 12.42 19.04 6.24
CA ASP A 56 13.34 20.10 6.63
C ASP A 56 12.57 21.35 7.13
N PRO A 57 12.70 21.75 8.40
CA PRO A 57 11.96 22.88 8.97
C PRO A 57 12.36 24.25 8.39
N VAL A 58 13.52 24.37 7.72
CA VAL A 58 13.90 25.63 7.06
C VAL A 58 13.37 25.76 5.62
N LYS A 59 12.83 24.67 5.06
CA LYS A 59 12.25 24.66 3.71
C LYS A 59 10.74 24.91 3.76
N LYS A 60 10.19 25.24 2.59
CA LYS A 60 8.75 25.31 2.33
C LYS A 60 8.38 24.36 1.19
N ASN A 61 7.10 24.09 1.00
CA ASN A 61 6.61 23.45 -0.21
C ASN A 61 6.03 24.49 -1.18
N ALA A 62 5.96 24.13 -2.46
CA ALA A 62 5.29 24.92 -3.49
C ALA A 62 3.97 24.26 -3.91
N VAL A 63 2.96 25.08 -4.18
CA VAL A 63 1.68 24.68 -4.75
C VAL A 63 1.48 25.36 -6.10
N ILE A 64 1.25 24.58 -7.15
CA ILE A 64 1.00 25.05 -8.51
C ILE A 64 -0.50 24.92 -8.79
N MET A 65 -1.11 26.01 -9.24
CA MET A 65 -2.52 26.03 -9.61
C MET A 65 -2.82 26.92 -10.82
N GLY A 66 -3.89 26.61 -11.54
CA GLY A 66 -4.42 27.50 -12.58
C GLY A 66 -5.12 28.73 -12.01
N ARG A 67 -5.21 29.82 -12.81
CA ARG A 67 -5.89 31.07 -12.43
C ARG A 67 -7.30 30.87 -11.86
N LYS A 68 -8.15 30.05 -12.49
CA LYS A 68 -9.53 29.80 -12.01
C LYS A 68 -9.57 29.17 -10.62
N THR A 69 -8.64 28.25 -10.34
CA THR A 69 -8.50 27.62 -9.01
C THR A 69 -8.01 28.62 -7.99
N TRP A 70 -7.05 29.49 -8.35
CA TRP A 70 -6.64 30.60 -7.48
C TRP A 70 -7.84 31.48 -7.14
N GLU A 71 -8.61 31.88 -8.15
CA GLU A 71 -9.80 32.74 -8.03
C GLU A 71 -10.93 32.10 -7.20
N SER A 72 -11.08 30.77 -7.22
CA SER A 72 -12.06 30.05 -6.43
C SER A 72 -11.69 29.90 -4.94
N LEU A 73 -10.41 30.13 -4.57
CA LEU A 73 -10.01 30.11 -3.16
C LEU A 73 -10.66 31.26 -2.38
N PRO A 74 -11.17 31.02 -1.15
CA PRO A 74 -11.66 32.09 -0.28
C PRO A 74 -10.59 33.16 -0.07
N LEU A 75 -10.99 34.44 -0.08
CA LEU A 75 -10.06 35.57 0.08
C LEU A 75 -9.18 35.46 1.35
N LYS A 76 -9.75 34.98 2.46
CA LYS A 76 -9.03 34.75 3.72
C LYS A 76 -7.97 33.64 3.68
N ALA A 77 -8.01 32.79 2.67
CA ALA A 77 -7.10 31.66 2.48
C ALA A 77 -6.09 31.90 1.34
N ARG A 78 -6.12 33.09 0.72
CA ARG A 78 -5.27 33.49 -0.40
C ARG A 78 -4.26 34.54 0.07
N PRO A 79 -2.93 34.33 -0.10
CA PRO A 79 -2.28 33.09 -0.54
C PRO A 79 -2.43 31.96 0.49
N LEU A 80 -2.23 30.72 0.04
CA LEU A 80 -2.21 29.56 0.93
C LEU A 80 -1.02 29.68 1.90
N PRO A 81 -1.24 29.85 3.23
CA PRO A 81 -0.16 30.16 4.17
C PRO A 81 0.87 29.04 4.28
N GLY A 82 2.13 29.41 4.55
CA GLY A 82 3.25 28.48 4.74
C GLY A 82 3.80 27.85 3.46
N ARG A 83 3.31 28.26 2.28
CA ARG A 83 3.64 27.66 0.98
C ARG A 83 3.96 28.74 -0.04
N LEU A 84 4.83 28.39 -1.00
CA LEU A 84 5.00 29.19 -2.22
C LEU A 84 3.83 28.91 -3.17
N ASN A 85 3.05 29.92 -3.53
CA ASN A 85 1.90 29.80 -4.40
C ASN A 85 2.30 30.18 -5.83
N ILE A 86 2.20 29.23 -6.77
CA ILE A 86 2.50 29.46 -8.18
C ILE A 86 1.20 29.42 -8.97
N ILE A 87 0.92 30.51 -9.68
CA ILE A 87 -0.30 30.70 -10.45
C ILE A 87 0.04 30.62 -11.94
N LEU A 88 -0.58 29.67 -12.64
CA LEU A 88 -0.45 29.53 -14.08
C LEU A 88 -1.47 30.43 -14.78
N THR A 89 -0.98 31.44 -15.52
CA THR A 89 -1.79 32.35 -16.34
C THR A 89 -1.01 32.83 -17.57
N ARG A 90 -1.70 32.92 -18.71
CA ARG A 90 -1.18 33.53 -19.95
C ARG A 90 -1.54 35.01 -20.07
N SER A 91 -2.60 35.42 -19.39
CA SER A 91 -2.98 36.82 -19.22
C SER A 91 -1.94 37.47 -18.30
N GLY A 92 -1.11 38.35 -18.86
CA GLY A 92 -0.05 39.08 -18.15
C GLY A 92 -0.55 40.13 -17.17
N SER A 93 -1.65 39.86 -16.45
CA SER A 93 -2.18 40.78 -15.44
C SER A 93 -1.30 40.76 -14.20
N PHE A 94 -0.54 41.84 -14.04
CA PHE A 94 0.52 42.10 -13.05
C PHE A 94 0.04 42.39 -11.61
N GLU A 95 -1.24 42.16 -11.27
CA GLU A 95 -1.77 42.57 -9.95
C GLU A 95 -1.32 41.70 -8.76
N PHE A 96 -0.84 40.47 -8.99
CA PHE A 96 -0.44 39.55 -7.91
C PHE A 96 1.07 39.53 -7.63
N ALA A 97 1.89 40.21 -8.45
CA ALA A 97 3.35 40.16 -8.37
C ALA A 97 3.93 40.79 -7.09
N THR A 98 3.13 41.54 -6.33
CA THR A 98 3.52 42.20 -5.08
C THR A 98 3.17 41.40 -3.83
N VAL A 99 2.45 40.28 -3.96
CA VAL A 99 2.06 39.46 -2.81
C VAL A 99 3.20 38.51 -2.46
N GLU A 100 3.65 38.59 -1.21
CA GLU A 100 4.71 37.71 -0.70
C GLU A 100 4.33 36.23 -0.86
N ASN A 101 5.28 35.40 -1.27
CA ASN A 101 5.08 33.96 -1.52
C ASN A 101 4.09 33.66 -2.67
N VAL A 102 3.87 34.59 -3.60
CA VAL A 102 3.10 34.36 -4.84
C VAL A 102 3.97 34.60 -6.06
N VAL A 103 3.90 33.68 -7.02
CA VAL A 103 4.65 33.73 -8.29
C VAL A 103 3.72 33.42 -9.44
N ILE A 104 3.91 34.10 -10.57
CA ILE A 104 3.17 33.87 -11.80
C ILE A 104 4.06 33.17 -12.82
N CYS A 105 3.56 32.11 -13.45
CA CYS A 105 4.22 31.43 -14.56
C CYS A 105 3.27 31.26 -15.74
N GLY A 106 3.80 31.28 -16.97
CA GLY A 106 3.00 31.13 -18.20
C GLY A 106 2.60 29.69 -18.50
N SER A 107 3.32 28.72 -17.94
CA SER A 107 3.14 27.28 -18.19
C SER A 107 3.70 26.43 -17.04
N MET A 108 3.32 25.15 -17.03
CA MET A 108 3.88 24.15 -16.11
C MET A 108 5.41 24.04 -16.26
N ASN A 109 5.93 24.01 -17.50
CA ASN A 109 7.37 23.91 -17.74
C ASN A 109 8.13 25.11 -17.15
N SER A 110 7.67 26.33 -17.41
CA SER A 110 8.28 27.54 -16.84
C SER A 110 8.24 27.56 -15.31
N ALA A 111 7.20 26.98 -14.69
CA ALA A 111 7.11 26.87 -13.23
C ALA A 111 8.14 25.87 -12.68
N LEU A 112 8.30 24.71 -13.35
CA LEU A 112 9.26 23.70 -12.93
C LEU A 112 10.71 24.17 -13.15
N GLU A 113 11.01 24.86 -14.25
CA GLU A 113 12.33 25.48 -14.50
C GLU A 113 12.68 26.52 -13.44
N LEU A 114 11.72 27.38 -13.07
CA LEU A 114 11.89 28.35 -12.00
C LEU A 114 12.19 27.65 -10.67
N LEU A 115 11.43 26.61 -10.35
CA LEU A 115 11.61 25.83 -9.12
C LEU A 115 12.91 25.01 -9.11
N SER A 116 13.48 24.69 -10.27
CA SER A 116 14.82 24.09 -10.42
C SER A 116 15.96 25.11 -10.23
N SER A 117 15.64 26.42 -10.22
CA SER A 117 16.63 27.50 -10.15
C SER A 117 16.75 28.10 -8.74
N THR A 118 17.88 28.75 -8.46
CA THR A 118 18.09 29.50 -7.20
C THR A 118 17.13 30.70 -7.13
N PRO A 119 16.52 30.99 -5.96
CA PRO A 119 16.72 30.36 -4.65
C PRO A 119 15.78 29.16 -4.36
N TYR A 120 14.87 28.83 -5.28
CA TYR A 120 13.81 27.83 -5.03
C TYR A 120 14.31 26.39 -4.98
N CYS A 121 15.37 26.04 -5.70
CA CYS A 121 15.96 24.70 -5.62
C CYS A 121 16.52 24.39 -4.21
N LEU A 122 16.90 25.42 -3.44
CA LEU A 122 17.42 25.29 -2.08
C LEU A 122 16.34 25.43 -1.00
N SER A 123 15.32 26.26 -1.25
CA SER A 123 14.30 26.63 -0.26
C SER A 123 12.98 25.86 -0.37
N ILE A 124 12.68 25.31 -1.54
CA ILE A 124 11.49 24.48 -1.74
C ILE A 124 11.87 23.00 -1.56
N GLU A 125 11.08 22.24 -0.82
CA GLU A 125 11.26 20.80 -0.64
C GLU A 125 10.45 20.01 -1.68
N LYS A 126 9.12 20.12 -1.65
CA LYS A 126 8.22 19.43 -2.57
C LYS A 126 7.37 20.40 -3.40
N VAL A 127 6.90 19.91 -4.54
CA VAL A 127 6.03 20.65 -5.47
C VAL A 127 4.72 19.89 -5.61
N PHE A 128 3.60 20.56 -5.34
CA PHE A 128 2.26 19.99 -5.43
C PHE A 128 1.45 20.70 -6.50
N VAL A 129 0.88 19.96 -7.44
CA VAL A 129 -0.11 20.48 -8.39
C VAL A 129 -1.51 20.24 -7.82
N ILE A 130 -2.28 21.29 -7.66
CA ILE A 130 -3.52 21.26 -6.87
C ILE A 130 -4.79 21.61 -7.66
N GLY A 131 -4.69 21.80 -8.98
CA GLY A 131 -5.82 22.21 -9.81
C GLY A 131 -5.48 23.30 -10.84
N GLY A 132 -6.40 23.73 -11.71
CA GLY A 132 -7.75 23.19 -11.90
C GLY A 132 -7.80 22.11 -12.97
N GLY A 133 -8.98 21.84 -13.52
CA GLY A 133 -9.21 20.74 -14.47
C GLY A 133 -8.24 20.71 -15.66
N GLN A 134 -7.91 21.86 -16.25
CA GLN A 134 -6.92 21.91 -17.35
C GLN A 134 -5.52 21.51 -16.88
N VAL A 135 -5.05 22.10 -15.77
CA VAL A 135 -3.71 21.84 -15.23
C VAL A 135 -3.59 20.37 -14.82
N LEU A 136 -4.61 19.82 -14.16
CA LEU A 136 -4.63 18.41 -13.75
C LEU A 136 -4.71 17.44 -14.93
N ARG A 137 -5.40 17.80 -16.01
CA ARG A 137 -5.46 16.97 -17.24
C ARG A 137 -4.09 16.82 -17.89
N GLU A 138 -3.26 17.85 -17.81
CA GLU A 138 -1.88 17.84 -18.31
C GLU A 138 -0.92 17.17 -17.31
N SER A 139 -1.16 17.33 -16.00
CA SER A 139 -0.18 16.96 -14.97
C SER A 139 -0.38 15.59 -14.33
N LEU A 140 -1.61 15.09 -14.20
CA LEU A 140 -1.93 13.91 -13.36
C LEU A 140 -1.22 12.63 -13.81
N ASN A 141 -1.14 12.39 -15.12
CA ASN A 141 -0.38 11.26 -15.67
C ASN A 141 0.96 11.70 -16.29
N GLY A 142 1.33 12.98 -16.17
CA GLY A 142 2.54 13.54 -16.77
C GLY A 142 3.83 12.89 -16.22
N PRO A 143 4.90 12.79 -17.03
CA PRO A 143 6.09 11.99 -16.71
C PRO A 143 6.81 12.44 -15.43
N SER A 144 6.76 13.74 -15.10
CA SER A 144 7.36 14.29 -13.87
C SER A 144 6.46 14.18 -12.63
N CYS A 145 5.25 13.61 -12.75
CA CYS A 145 4.37 13.34 -11.62
C CYS A 145 4.79 12.07 -10.88
N GLU A 146 5.32 12.19 -9.66
CA GLU A 146 5.82 11.04 -8.89
C GLU A 146 4.76 10.39 -8.00
N ALA A 147 3.74 11.14 -7.59
CA ALA A 147 2.64 10.63 -6.78
C ALA A 147 1.34 11.39 -7.02
N VAL A 148 0.23 10.70 -6.81
CA VAL A 148 -1.13 11.27 -6.79
C VAL A 148 -1.75 10.99 -5.44
N HIS A 149 -2.04 12.05 -4.70
CA HIS A 149 -2.78 12.03 -3.44
C HIS A 149 -4.25 12.34 -3.72
N LEU A 150 -5.05 11.28 -3.75
CA LEU A 150 -6.46 11.31 -4.08
C LEU A 150 -7.30 11.22 -2.82
N THR A 151 -8.17 12.20 -2.60
CA THR A 151 -9.37 12.01 -1.79
C THR A 151 -10.44 11.37 -2.68
N ASP A 152 -10.60 10.07 -2.54
CA ASP A 152 -11.52 9.23 -3.32
C ASP A 152 -12.94 9.38 -2.75
N ILE A 153 -13.79 10.13 -3.44
CA ILE A 153 -15.17 10.37 -3.07
C ILE A 153 -16.04 9.28 -3.69
N GLN A 154 -16.59 8.44 -2.82
CA GLN A 154 -17.33 7.24 -3.19
C GLN A 154 -18.83 7.49 -3.36
N SER A 155 -19.29 8.71 -3.03
CA SER A 155 -20.66 9.16 -3.24
C SER A 155 -20.84 9.72 -4.66
N SER A 156 -22.03 9.52 -5.24
CA SER A 156 -22.40 10.11 -6.53
C SER A 156 -22.71 11.59 -6.34
N ILE A 157 -21.91 12.47 -6.96
CA ILE A 157 -22.05 13.92 -6.89
C ILE A 157 -21.93 14.47 -8.31
N GLU A 158 -22.86 15.34 -8.69
CA GLU A 158 -22.88 15.94 -10.02
C GLU A 158 -21.70 16.90 -10.21
N CYS A 159 -20.98 16.76 -11.32
CA CYS A 159 -19.80 17.56 -11.67
C CYS A 159 -19.89 18.02 -13.13
N ASP A 160 -19.29 19.16 -13.45
CA ASP A 160 -19.10 19.65 -14.84
C ASP A 160 -17.62 19.65 -15.26
N THR A 161 -16.71 19.54 -14.30
CA THR A 161 -15.28 19.59 -14.49
C THR A 161 -14.68 18.25 -14.12
N PHE A 162 -14.02 17.62 -15.10
CA PHE A 162 -13.47 16.27 -14.99
C PHE A 162 -11.99 16.23 -15.36
N ILE A 163 -11.27 15.30 -14.74
CA ILE A 163 -9.86 15.00 -15.00
C ILE A 163 -9.73 13.55 -15.51
N PRO A 164 -8.63 13.18 -16.20
CA PRO A 164 -8.46 11.81 -16.67
C PRO A 164 -8.31 10.84 -15.49
N PRO A 165 -8.62 9.54 -15.70
CA PRO A 165 -8.33 8.52 -14.71
C PRO A 165 -6.82 8.41 -14.45
N ILE A 166 -6.46 7.95 -13.26
CA ILE A 166 -5.07 7.64 -12.90
C ILE A 166 -4.63 6.43 -13.74
N ASP A 167 -3.50 6.55 -14.43
CA ASP A 167 -2.94 5.48 -15.23
C ASP A 167 -2.28 4.41 -14.34
N LEU A 168 -3.05 3.37 -14.04
CA LEU A 168 -2.60 2.25 -13.20
C LEU A 168 -1.50 1.38 -13.84
N SER A 169 -1.14 1.61 -15.11
CA SER A 169 0.02 0.94 -15.73
C SER A 169 1.36 1.50 -15.25
N VAL A 170 1.35 2.74 -14.76
CA VAL A 170 2.53 3.46 -14.26
C VAL A 170 2.38 3.92 -12.81
N PHE A 171 1.20 3.81 -12.21
CA PHE A 171 0.93 4.13 -10.81
C PHE A 171 0.44 2.91 -10.03
N GLN A 172 0.96 2.72 -8.82
CA GLN A 172 0.52 1.70 -7.88
C GLN A 172 0.07 2.32 -6.55
N PRO A 173 -0.91 1.73 -5.84
CA PRO A 173 -1.34 2.23 -4.54
C PRO A 173 -0.24 2.04 -3.49
N TRP A 174 0.09 3.11 -2.78
CA TRP A 174 1.04 3.14 -1.65
C TRP A 174 0.32 3.10 -0.29
N TYR A 175 -0.76 3.86 -0.17
CA TYR A 175 -1.52 3.99 1.06
C TYR A 175 -2.99 4.16 0.74
N SER A 176 -3.85 3.55 1.55
CA SER A 176 -5.30 3.77 1.53
C SER A 176 -5.84 3.80 2.95
N SER A 177 -6.50 4.90 3.32
CA SER A 177 -7.25 4.95 4.58
C SER A 177 -8.46 4.03 4.54
N LEU A 178 -9.01 3.71 5.71
CA LEU A 178 -10.38 3.23 5.80
C LEU A 178 -11.34 4.35 5.34
N PRO A 179 -12.50 4.00 4.73
CA PRO A 179 -13.50 4.99 4.38
C PRO A 179 -14.05 5.70 5.62
N VAL A 180 -14.18 7.02 5.53
CA VAL A 180 -14.84 7.87 6.51
C VAL A 180 -16.09 8.50 5.89
N VAL A 181 -17.07 8.83 6.72
CA VAL A 181 -18.28 9.55 6.28
C VAL A 181 -18.29 10.92 6.92
N GLU A 182 -18.26 11.97 6.09
CA GLU A 182 -18.38 13.36 6.52
C GLU A 182 -19.49 14.01 5.71
N SER A 183 -20.44 14.66 6.36
CA SER A 183 -21.58 15.31 5.68
C SER A 183 -22.32 14.39 4.70
N ASN A 184 -22.54 13.12 5.08
CA ASN A 184 -23.13 12.05 4.25
C ASN A 184 -22.33 11.70 2.98
N ILE A 185 -21.09 12.16 2.87
CA ILE A 185 -20.19 11.84 1.78
C ILE A 185 -19.15 10.86 2.29
N ARG A 186 -19.20 9.64 1.72
CA ARG A 186 -18.22 8.61 2.02
C ARG A 186 -16.98 8.86 1.17
N HIS A 187 -15.82 8.94 1.81
CA HIS A 187 -14.55 9.12 1.12
C HIS A 187 -13.39 8.41 1.82
N SER A 188 -12.29 8.22 1.10
CA SER A 188 -11.02 7.71 1.64
C SER A 188 -9.83 8.49 1.08
N PHE A 189 -8.72 8.50 1.81
CA PHE A 189 -7.47 9.07 1.34
C PHE A 189 -6.61 7.96 0.74
N VAL A 190 -6.29 8.10 -0.55
CA VAL A 190 -5.49 7.14 -1.31
C VAL A 190 -4.27 7.86 -1.87
N THR A 191 -3.10 7.26 -1.75
CA THR A 191 -1.91 7.73 -2.46
C THR A 191 -1.47 6.69 -3.45
N TYR A 192 -1.26 7.11 -4.69
CA TYR A 192 -0.63 6.33 -5.73
C TYR A 192 0.79 6.85 -5.96
N VAL A 193 1.74 5.94 -6.12
CA VAL A 193 3.14 6.25 -6.44
C VAL A 193 3.45 5.80 -7.86
N ARG A 194 4.19 6.61 -8.60
CA ARG A 194 4.67 6.23 -9.92
C ARG A 194 5.70 5.13 -9.76
N VAL A 195 5.54 4.05 -10.52
CA VAL A 195 6.51 2.96 -10.61
C VAL A 195 7.16 3.04 -11.99
N ARG A 196 8.50 3.11 -12.02
CA ARG A 196 9.25 3.12 -13.28
C ARG A 196 9.46 1.69 -13.74
N LYS A 197 9.08 1.39 -14.98
CA LYS A 197 9.52 0.18 -15.66
C LYS A 197 10.96 0.39 -16.10
N THR A 198 11.87 -0.49 -15.73
CA THR A 198 13.19 -0.53 -16.35
C THR A 198 13.00 -0.81 -17.84
N MET A 199 13.59 0.00 -18.72
CA MET A 199 13.63 -0.29 -20.16
C MET A 199 14.59 -1.47 -20.39
N ALA A 200 14.11 -2.68 -20.14
CA ALA A 200 14.78 -3.92 -20.53
C ALA A 200 14.00 -4.63 -21.64
N GLU A 201 13.25 -3.91 -22.48
CA GLU A 201 12.58 -4.46 -23.68
C GLU A 201 12.47 -3.41 -24.79
N THR A 202 13.59 -3.10 -25.45
CA THR A 202 13.59 -2.60 -26.83
C THR A 202 14.89 -3.04 -27.49
N HIS A 203 14.89 -4.24 -28.07
CA HIS A 203 15.70 -4.75 -29.17
C HIS A 203 15.88 -6.26 -29.00
N ASP A 204 14.98 -7.03 -29.61
CA ASP A 204 15.39 -8.18 -30.44
C ASP A 204 14.19 -8.74 -31.20
N SER A 205 13.90 -8.10 -32.33
CA SER A 205 13.24 -8.77 -33.45
C SER A 205 14.29 -9.54 -34.23
N ASN A 206 14.55 -10.79 -33.84
CA ASN A 206 14.96 -11.84 -34.76
C ASN A 206 14.72 -13.23 -34.14
N GLY A 207 13.95 -14.05 -34.84
CA GLY A 207 13.38 -15.27 -34.32
C GLY A 207 14.37 -16.40 -34.04
N LYS A 208 14.07 -17.15 -32.97
CA LYS A 208 14.19 -18.61 -32.91
C LYS A 208 13.42 -19.12 -31.70
N GLU A 209 12.49 -20.04 -31.95
CA GLU A 209 11.76 -20.79 -30.94
C GLU A 209 12.73 -21.64 -30.10
N SER A 210 12.62 -21.52 -28.78
CA SER A 210 13.04 -22.54 -27.83
C SER A 210 12.21 -22.41 -26.57
N ALA A 211 11.47 -23.49 -26.28
CA ALA A 211 10.66 -23.65 -25.09
C ALA A 211 11.56 -23.69 -23.85
N ASN A 212 11.41 -22.68 -22.98
CA ASN A 212 11.74 -22.79 -21.56
C ASN A 212 10.87 -21.78 -20.82
N ASP A 213 9.86 -22.31 -20.13
CA ASP A 213 8.86 -21.57 -19.36
C ASP A 213 9.50 -21.04 -18.07
N GLY A 214 10.22 -19.93 -18.20
CA GLY A 214 10.68 -19.11 -17.10
C GLY A 214 9.93 -17.79 -17.17
N ILE A 215 8.87 -17.65 -16.39
CA ILE A 215 8.18 -16.36 -16.16
C ILE A 215 9.25 -15.39 -15.65
N LYS A 216 9.79 -14.56 -16.56
CA LYS A 216 10.64 -13.43 -16.21
C LYS A 216 9.76 -12.46 -15.46
N SER A 217 9.95 -12.41 -14.14
CA SER A 217 9.30 -11.42 -13.30
C SER A 217 9.75 -10.03 -13.76
N ASP A 218 8.82 -9.24 -14.30
CA ASP A 218 8.98 -7.79 -14.49
C ASP A 218 9.48 -7.21 -13.17
N LYS A 219 10.78 -6.90 -13.14
CA LYS A 219 11.46 -6.46 -11.92
C LYS A 219 11.23 -4.96 -11.83
N PHE A 220 10.10 -4.57 -11.24
CA PHE A 220 9.86 -3.18 -10.87
C PHE A 220 11.02 -2.70 -9.99
N GLU A 221 11.73 -1.66 -10.41
CA GLU A 221 12.77 -1.05 -9.58
C GLU A 221 12.08 -0.33 -8.41
N THR A 222 12.34 -0.80 -7.19
CA THR A 222 12.01 -0.09 -5.96
C THR A 222 12.95 1.10 -5.80
N GLU A 223 12.65 2.20 -6.50
CA GLU A 223 13.26 3.49 -6.19
C GLU A 223 12.94 3.86 -4.74
N ASN A 224 13.92 4.42 -4.03
CA ASN A 224 13.72 4.90 -2.67
C ASN A 224 12.62 5.98 -2.67
N PHE A 225 11.40 5.63 -2.20
CA PHE A 225 10.21 6.50 -2.14
C PHE A 225 10.35 7.71 -1.18
N SER A 226 11.57 8.12 -0.84
CA SER A 226 11.93 9.35 -0.12
C SER A 226 11.41 10.64 -0.76
N PHE A 227 10.97 10.58 -2.03
CA PHE A 227 10.25 11.69 -2.65
C PHE A 227 8.87 11.92 -2.02
N LEU A 228 8.25 10.91 -1.40
CA LEU A 228 6.97 11.08 -0.71
C LEU A 228 7.10 12.01 0.50
N PRO A 229 6.03 12.75 0.84
CA PRO A 229 5.96 13.45 2.12
C PRO A 229 6.07 12.43 3.25
N LYS A 230 6.86 12.74 4.28
CA LYS A 230 7.09 11.83 5.43
C LYS A 230 5.77 11.30 6.02
N LEU A 231 4.77 12.19 6.13
CA LEU A 231 3.41 11.86 6.58
C LEU A 231 2.76 10.70 5.81
N ILE A 232 3.07 10.54 4.52
CA ILE A 232 2.51 9.49 3.66
C ILE A 232 3.44 8.28 3.61
N PHE A 233 4.75 8.51 3.57
CA PHE A 233 5.75 7.46 3.59
C PHE A 233 5.59 6.56 4.82
N ASP A 234 5.48 7.16 6.01
CA ASP A 234 5.33 6.46 7.29
C ASP A 234 3.95 5.75 7.44
N ARG A 235 2.99 6.01 6.55
CA ARG A 235 1.66 5.39 6.56
C ARG A 235 1.58 4.08 5.77
N HIS A 236 2.66 3.64 5.12
CA HIS A 236 2.67 2.36 4.44
C HIS A 236 2.41 1.21 5.43
N GLU A 237 1.43 0.35 5.15
CA GLU A 237 0.96 -0.64 6.12
C GLU A 237 2.00 -1.70 6.50
N GLU A 238 3.03 -1.91 5.66
CA GLU A 238 4.15 -2.80 5.99
C GLU A 238 4.95 -2.33 7.22
N TYR A 239 4.90 -1.04 7.57
CA TYR A 239 5.49 -0.55 8.81
C TYR A 239 4.83 -1.13 10.06
N HIS A 240 3.59 -1.65 9.98
CA HIS A 240 3.00 -2.40 11.09
C HIS A 240 3.82 -3.64 11.44
N TYR A 241 4.32 -4.35 10.43
CA TYR A 241 5.21 -5.50 10.61
C TYR A 241 6.60 -5.07 11.07
N LEU A 242 7.22 -4.10 10.38
CA LEU A 242 8.59 -3.67 10.67
C LEU A 242 8.73 -3.07 12.08
N ASN A 243 7.78 -2.22 12.48
CA ASN A 243 7.80 -1.62 13.81
C ASN A 243 7.58 -2.66 14.91
N LEU A 244 6.75 -3.69 14.65
CA LEU A 244 6.56 -4.79 15.61
C LEU A 244 7.83 -5.63 15.76
N VAL A 245 8.52 -5.92 14.66
CA VAL A 245 9.82 -6.61 14.69
C VAL A 245 10.85 -5.80 15.47
N GLU A 246 10.98 -4.51 15.18
CA GLU A 246 11.88 -3.60 15.91
C GLU A 246 11.57 -3.58 17.41
N ASP A 247 10.28 -3.48 17.76
CA ASP A 247 9.84 -3.42 19.14
C ASP A 247 10.10 -4.72 19.93
N ILE A 248 9.96 -5.89 19.28
CA ILE A 248 10.34 -7.19 19.86
C ILE A 248 11.85 -7.28 20.06
N ILE A 249 12.66 -6.84 19.09
CA ILE A 249 14.12 -6.86 19.21
C ILE A 249 14.58 -5.92 20.33
N ARG A 250 14.01 -4.72 20.41
CA ARG A 250 14.43 -3.69 21.36
C ARG A 250 14.00 -3.99 22.79
N SER A 251 12.81 -4.56 23.00
CA SER A 251 12.25 -4.69 24.35
C SER A 251 11.44 -5.98 24.59
N GLY A 252 11.63 -7.01 23.77
CA GLY A 252 11.02 -8.33 23.99
C GLY A 252 11.64 -9.05 25.18
N ALA A 253 10.83 -9.86 25.88
CA ALA A 253 11.32 -10.71 26.95
C ALA A 253 12.06 -11.93 26.35
N GLN A 254 13.28 -12.17 26.81
CA GLN A 254 14.04 -13.37 26.46
C GLN A 254 13.40 -14.60 27.12
N LYS A 255 13.13 -15.63 26.34
CA LYS A 255 12.53 -16.88 26.80
C LYS A 255 13.18 -18.08 26.13
N ASN A 256 13.31 -19.17 26.87
CA ASN A 256 13.62 -20.47 26.29
C ASN A 256 12.38 -21.03 25.57
N ASP A 257 12.59 -21.91 24.60
CA ASP A 257 11.51 -22.56 23.85
C ASP A 257 11.80 -24.05 23.64
N ARG A 258 10.80 -24.80 23.13
CA ARG A 258 10.88 -26.26 22.95
C ARG A 258 11.95 -26.73 21.96
N THR A 259 12.46 -25.86 21.09
CA THR A 259 13.52 -26.15 20.13
C THR A 259 14.91 -25.97 20.74
N GLY A 260 15.01 -25.32 21.90
CA GLY A 260 16.28 -24.98 22.55
C GLY A 260 16.99 -23.75 21.96
N THR A 261 16.42 -23.11 20.93
CA THR A 261 17.02 -21.91 20.29
C THR A 261 16.91 -20.67 21.17
N GLY A 262 15.76 -20.48 21.82
CA GLY A 262 15.41 -19.27 22.55
C GLY A 262 14.74 -18.23 21.66
N THR A 263 13.97 -17.33 22.27
CA THR A 263 13.20 -16.29 21.60
C THR A 263 13.25 -14.96 22.34
N LEU A 264 13.05 -13.87 21.60
CA LEU A 264 12.57 -12.59 22.14
C LEU A 264 11.07 -12.51 21.86
N SER A 265 10.26 -12.19 22.87
CA SER A 265 8.80 -12.27 22.74
C SER A 265 8.06 -11.10 23.38
N LYS A 266 6.92 -10.76 22.78
CA LYS A 266 5.88 -9.90 23.36
C LYS A 266 4.53 -10.61 23.28
N PHE A 267 3.63 -10.29 24.21
CA PHE A 267 2.28 -10.88 24.27
C PHE A 267 1.22 -9.85 23.87
N GLY A 268 0.19 -10.28 23.15
CA GLY A 268 -0.97 -9.45 22.82
C GLY A 268 -0.73 -8.40 21.72
N CYS A 269 0.18 -8.66 20.78
CA CYS A 269 0.43 -7.74 19.66
C CYS A 269 -0.65 -7.85 18.57
N GLN A 270 -0.92 -6.74 17.87
CA GLN A 270 -1.94 -6.68 16.83
C GLN A 270 -1.44 -5.90 15.61
N MET A 271 -1.77 -6.40 14.42
CA MET A 271 -1.61 -5.71 13.14
C MET A 271 -2.96 -5.73 12.41
N ARG A 272 -3.22 -4.70 11.60
CA ARG A 272 -4.39 -4.59 10.72
C ARG A 272 -3.92 -4.12 9.35
N PHE A 273 -4.51 -4.69 8.30
CA PHE A 273 -4.17 -4.38 6.91
C PHE A 273 -5.45 -4.12 6.12
N ASN A 274 -5.46 -3.10 5.25
CA ASN A 274 -6.61 -2.70 4.46
C ASN A 274 -6.64 -3.42 3.11
N LEU A 275 -7.46 -4.46 2.99
CA LEU A 275 -7.53 -5.32 1.80
C LEU A 275 -8.34 -4.74 0.62
N ARG A 276 -8.82 -3.49 0.71
CA ARG A 276 -9.71 -2.91 -0.33
C ARG A 276 -8.97 -2.61 -1.64
N ASN A 277 -7.73 -2.11 -1.51
CA ASN A 277 -6.95 -1.57 -2.63
C ASN A 277 -5.58 -2.23 -2.77
N SER A 278 -5.20 -3.14 -1.87
CA SER A 278 -3.91 -3.82 -1.87
C SER A 278 -4.01 -5.20 -1.21
N PHE A 279 -2.94 -6.00 -1.36
CA PHE A 279 -2.77 -7.28 -0.69
C PHE A 279 -1.49 -7.22 0.16
N PRO A 280 -1.52 -7.56 1.47
CA PRO A 280 -0.42 -7.35 2.40
C PRO A 280 0.67 -8.43 2.26
N LEU A 281 1.20 -8.60 1.06
CA LEU A 281 2.39 -9.40 0.81
C LEU A 281 3.62 -8.54 1.10
N LEU A 282 4.38 -8.93 2.14
CA LEU A 282 5.58 -8.19 2.54
C LEU A 282 6.54 -8.01 1.35
N THR A 283 7.08 -6.79 1.21
CA THR A 283 7.97 -6.40 0.11
C THR A 283 9.42 -6.26 0.56
N THR A 284 9.66 -6.01 1.85
CA THR A 284 11.00 -5.95 2.46
C THR A 284 11.76 -7.27 2.43
N LYS A 285 11.06 -8.38 2.16
CA LYS A 285 11.62 -9.70 1.88
C LYS A 285 10.72 -10.45 0.91
N LYS A 286 11.30 -11.13 -0.07
CA LYS A 286 10.54 -12.01 -0.98
C LYS A 286 9.84 -13.11 -0.17
N VAL A 287 8.50 -13.11 -0.23
CA VAL A 287 7.65 -14.15 0.37
C VAL A 287 7.49 -15.32 -0.62
N PHE A 288 7.50 -16.56 -0.12
CA PHE A 288 7.25 -17.74 -0.94
C PHE A 288 5.75 -17.89 -1.27
N TRP A 289 5.25 -17.01 -2.14
CA TRP A 289 3.82 -16.88 -2.44
C TRP A 289 3.16 -18.18 -2.92
N ARG A 290 3.82 -18.92 -3.81
CA ARG A 290 3.35 -20.23 -4.27
C ARG A 290 3.13 -21.20 -3.10
N GLY A 291 4.03 -21.23 -2.13
CA GLY A 291 3.89 -22.05 -0.93
C GLY A 291 2.65 -21.66 -0.11
N VAL A 292 2.43 -20.36 0.12
CA VAL A 292 1.27 -19.85 0.87
C VAL A 292 -0.05 -20.25 0.20
N VAL A 293 -0.17 -20.07 -1.12
CA VAL A 293 -1.40 -20.39 -1.86
C VAL A 293 -1.68 -21.88 -1.84
N GLU A 294 -0.68 -22.71 -2.13
CA GLU A 294 -0.84 -24.17 -2.19
C GLU A 294 -1.11 -24.78 -0.80
N GLU A 295 -0.51 -24.24 0.25
CA GLU A 295 -0.83 -24.60 1.63
C GLU A 295 -2.27 -24.23 1.99
N LEU A 296 -2.74 -23.03 1.63
CA LEU A 296 -4.12 -22.64 1.86
C LEU A 296 -5.11 -23.55 1.13
N LEU A 297 -4.83 -23.91 -0.13
CA LEU A 297 -5.65 -24.87 -0.88
C LEU A 297 -5.62 -26.26 -0.24
N TRP A 298 -4.47 -26.68 0.29
CA TRP A 298 -4.33 -27.92 1.05
C TRP A 298 -5.19 -27.90 2.32
N PHE A 299 -5.19 -26.80 3.09
CA PHE A 299 -6.10 -26.63 4.23
C PHE A 299 -7.58 -26.67 3.80
N ILE A 300 -7.96 -25.93 2.76
CA ILE A 300 -9.34 -25.91 2.24
C ILE A 300 -9.78 -27.32 1.83
N SER A 301 -8.89 -28.13 1.26
CA SER A 301 -9.19 -29.51 0.85
C SER A 301 -9.51 -30.46 2.01
N GLY A 302 -9.09 -30.12 3.23
CA GLY A 302 -9.18 -31.02 4.39
C GLY A 302 -8.05 -32.06 4.47
N SER A 303 -7.05 -31.96 3.59
CA SER A 303 -5.92 -32.90 3.56
C SER A 303 -5.05 -32.79 4.81
N THR A 304 -4.53 -33.93 5.25
CA THR A 304 -3.60 -34.09 6.38
C THR A 304 -2.24 -34.62 5.97
N SER A 305 -2.06 -34.96 4.69
CA SER A 305 -0.81 -35.52 4.20
C SER A 305 0.11 -34.44 3.63
N ALA A 306 1.32 -34.31 4.18
CA ALA A 306 2.37 -33.44 3.68
C ALA A 306 2.84 -33.85 2.27
N LYS A 307 2.65 -35.11 1.87
CA LYS A 307 3.04 -35.65 0.55
C LYS A 307 2.40 -34.88 -0.61
N VAL A 308 1.16 -34.40 -0.43
CA VAL A 308 0.45 -33.59 -1.43
C VAL A 308 1.19 -32.27 -1.74
N LEU A 309 1.85 -31.68 -0.74
CA LEU A 309 2.66 -30.48 -0.91
C LEU A 309 4.05 -30.83 -1.49
N GLN A 310 4.64 -31.93 -1.03
CA GLN A 310 5.93 -32.42 -1.52
C GLN A 310 5.91 -32.76 -3.02
N GLU A 311 4.83 -33.39 -3.51
CA GLU A 311 4.61 -33.66 -4.93
C GLU A 311 4.58 -32.38 -5.78
N LYS A 312 4.24 -31.24 -5.17
CA LYS A 312 4.29 -29.90 -5.78
C LYS A 312 5.63 -29.19 -5.54
N GLY A 313 6.61 -29.83 -4.91
CA GLY A 313 7.90 -29.23 -4.54
C GLY A 313 7.77 -28.19 -3.43
N ILE A 314 6.84 -28.38 -2.49
CA ILE A 314 6.62 -27.52 -1.33
C ILE A 314 6.93 -28.32 -0.06
N HIS A 315 7.97 -27.88 0.66
CA HIS A 315 8.61 -28.64 1.75
C HIS A 315 8.41 -28.01 3.13
N ILE A 316 7.46 -27.09 3.28
CA ILE A 316 7.28 -26.30 4.52
C ILE A 316 6.85 -27.15 5.73
N TRP A 317 6.31 -28.35 5.51
CA TRP A 317 5.87 -29.29 6.55
C TRP A 317 6.80 -30.49 6.74
N ASP A 318 7.87 -30.62 5.96
CA ASP A 318 8.72 -31.83 5.92
C ASP A 318 9.32 -32.17 7.28
N GLY A 319 9.84 -31.17 8.00
CA GLY A 319 10.42 -31.38 9.33
C GLY A 319 9.42 -31.97 10.32
N ASN A 320 8.19 -31.45 10.33
CA ASN A 320 7.11 -31.89 11.23
C ASN A 320 6.43 -33.19 10.78
N ALA A 321 6.63 -33.60 9.53
CA ALA A 321 6.04 -34.80 8.97
C ALA A 321 7.03 -35.98 8.89
N SER A 322 8.30 -35.76 9.22
CA SER A 322 9.37 -36.76 9.19
C SER A 322 9.14 -37.89 10.19
N ARG A 323 9.64 -39.08 9.86
CA ARG A 323 9.60 -40.23 10.77
C ARG A 323 10.20 -39.91 12.15
N GLU A 324 11.38 -39.28 12.14
CA GLU A 324 12.11 -38.90 13.35
C GLU A 324 11.28 -37.98 14.25
N TYR A 325 10.67 -36.93 13.68
CA TYR A 325 9.86 -36.01 14.46
C TYR A 325 8.62 -36.69 15.04
N LEU A 326 7.87 -37.45 14.22
CA LEU A 326 6.68 -38.17 14.66
C LEU A 326 6.99 -39.14 15.81
N ASP A 327 8.11 -39.87 15.74
CA ASP A 327 8.56 -40.75 16.82
C ASP A 327 8.90 -39.95 18.08
N SER A 328 9.59 -38.82 17.93
CA SER A 328 10.00 -37.96 19.06
C SER A 328 8.81 -37.43 19.88
N VAL A 329 7.63 -37.29 19.25
CA VAL A 329 6.40 -36.82 19.90
C VAL A 329 5.41 -37.97 20.21
N GLY A 330 5.85 -39.23 20.16
CA GLY A 330 5.05 -40.39 20.55
C GLY A 330 4.05 -40.88 19.50
N LEU A 331 4.18 -40.45 18.25
CA LEU A 331 3.29 -40.77 17.14
C LEU A 331 3.87 -41.81 16.19
N ALA A 332 4.56 -42.80 16.75
CA ALA A 332 5.17 -43.91 16.01
C ALA A 332 4.19 -44.72 15.15
N HIS A 333 2.90 -44.69 15.51
CA HIS A 333 1.83 -45.38 14.78
C HIS A 333 1.39 -44.68 13.48
N ARG A 334 1.73 -43.39 13.28
CA ARG A 334 1.37 -42.64 12.07
C ARG A 334 2.36 -42.92 10.96
N GLU A 335 1.92 -42.93 9.71
CA GLU A 335 2.82 -43.02 8.56
C GLU A 335 3.62 -41.71 8.38
N GLU A 336 4.85 -41.79 7.88
CA GLU A 336 5.61 -40.60 7.50
C GLU A 336 4.82 -39.78 6.46
N GLY A 337 4.75 -38.46 6.69
CA GLY A 337 3.91 -37.56 5.90
C GLY A 337 2.49 -37.36 6.44
N ASP A 338 1.98 -38.18 7.38
CA ASP A 338 0.67 -37.99 8.01
C ASP A 338 0.76 -37.07 9.22
N LEU A 339 0.29 -35.84 9.05
CA LEU A 339 0.25 -34.83 10.12
C LEU A 339 -0.97 -35.01 11.04
N GLY A 340 -1.84 -35.99 10.80
CA GLY A 340 -3.05 -36.19 11.57
C GLY A 340 -4.06 -35.03 11.44
N PRO A 341 -5.00 -34.90 12.38
CA PRO A 341 -6.15 -33.98 12.29
C PRO A 341 -5.80 -32.50 12.56
N VAL A 342 -4.89 -31.95 11.74
CA VAL A 342 -4.46 -30.54 11.77
C VAL A 342 -5.46 -29.61 11.06
N TYR A 343 -5.08 -28.34 10.87
CA TYR A 343 -5.90 -27.23 10.38
C TYR A 343 -6.97 -27.60 9.35
N GLY A 344 -6.59 -28.18 8.20
CA GLY A 344 -7.53 -28.49 7.13
C GLY A 344 -8.60 -29.49 7.56
N PHE A 345 -8.21 -30.54 8.27
CA PHE A 345 -9.16 -31.50 8.84
C PHE A 345 -10.14 -30.79 9.77
N GLN A 346 -9.65 -29.94 10.67
CA GLN A 346 -10.51 -29.20 11.60
C GLN A 346 -11.46 -28.23 10.88
N TRP A 347 -11.04 -27.63 9.76
CA TRP A 347 -11.92 -26.78 8.96
C TRP A 347 -13.07 -27.54 8.28
N ARG A 348 -12.87 -28.82 7.95
CA ARG A 348 -13.80 -29.59 7.11
C ARG A 348 -14.55 -30.69 7.86
N HIS A 349 -13.98 -31.16 8.98
CA HIS A 349 -14.35 -32.37 9.71
C HIS A 349 -14.20 -32.19 11.24
N PHE A 350 -14.43 -30.97 11.77
CA PHE A 350 -14.36 -30.69 13.21
C PHE A 350 -15.17 -31.71 14.03
N GLY A 351 -14.55 -32.33 15.04
CA GLY A 351 -15.19 -33.32 15.91
C GLY A 351 -15.40 -34.71 15.30
N ALA A 352 -14.95 -34.96 14.06
CA ALA A 352 -14.99 -36.29 13.47
C ALA A 352 -13.90 -37.18 14.09
N GLU A 353 -14.25 -38.42 14.43
CA GLU A 353 -13.25 -39.40 14.87
C GLU A 353 -12.26 -39.67 13.73
N SER A 354 -10.97 -39.60 14.03
CA SER A 354 -9.90 -39.84 13.06
C SER A 354 -9.71 -41.33 12.75
N VAL A 355 -10.77 -42.01 12.29
CA VAL A 355 -10.72 -43.44 11.93
C VAL A 355 -10.76 -43.59 10.41
N ALA A 356 -9.57 -43.66 9.81
CA ALA A 356 -9.24 -44.22 8.49
C ALA A 356 -10.08 -43.84 7.23
N LYS A 357 -9.37 -43.12 6.33
CA LYS A 357 -9.42 -43.15 4.84
C LYS A 357 -10.68 -42.75 4.07
N HIS A 358 -11.86 -42.59 4.67
CA HIS A 358 -13.02 -42.04 3.95
C HIS A 358 -13.83 -41.09 4.82
N TRP A 359 -13.72 -39.79 4.53
CA TRP A 359 -14.40 -38.74 5.28
C TRP A 359 -15.70 -38.34 4.58
N LEU A 360 -16.81 -38.41 5.30
CA LEU A 360 -18.06 -37.79 4.86
C LEU A 360 -17.98 -36.27 5.08
N PRO A 361 -18.26 -35.44 4.07
CA PRO A 361 -18.25 -33.99 4.23
C PRO A 361 -19.39 -33.55 5.16
N ILE A 362 -19.07 -32.82 6.23
CA ILE A 362 -20.07 -32.04 6.96
C ILE A 362 -20.47 -30.86 6.06
N ARG A 363 -21.78 -30.69 5.89
CA ARG A 363 -22.40 -29.71 5.00
C ARG A 363 -22.24 -28.28 5.51
N SER A 364 -22.01 -27.41 4.52
CA SER A 364 -22.24 -25.96 4.43
C SER A 364 -21.45 -25.03 5.36
N LEU A 365 -20.49 -24.31 4.77
CA LEU A 365 -20.35 -22.88 5.02
C LEU A 365 -21.71 -22.23 4.71
N THR A 366 -22.45 -21.84 5.75
CA THR A 366 -23.67 -21.06 5.61
C THR A 366 -23.31 -19.75 4.91
N ALA A 367 -24.13 -19.34 3.93
CA ALA A 367 -23.95 -18.05 3.28
C ALA A 367 -23.86 -16.94 4.33
N LEU A 368 -22.85 -16.09 4.20
CA LEU A 368 -22.65 -14.93 5.08
C LEU A 368 -23.83 -13.97 4.87
N ASN A 369 -24.59 -13.72 5.93
CA ASN A 369 -25.48 -12.55 6.01
C ASN A 369 -24.78 -11.49 6.87
N GLU A 370 -24.91 -10.21 6.50
CA GLU A 370 -24.16 -9.08 7.09
C GLU A 370 -24.41 -8.88 8.60
N GLU A 371 -25.45 -9.52 9.17
CA GLU A 371 -25.84 -9.43 10.57
C GLU A 371 -25.34 -10.59 11.45
N ASN A 372 -24.62 -11.56 10.90
CA ASN A 372 -24.14 -12.72 11.66
C ASN A 372 -22.86 -12.39 12.45
N PHE A 373 -23.00 -12.05 13.73
CA PHE A 373 -21.88 -11.87 14.68
C PHE A 373 -21.18 -13.17 15.10
N GLY A 374 -21.67 -14.34 14.65
CA GLY A 374 -21.19 -15.67 15.04
C GLY A 374 -20.29 -16.39 14.03
N VAL A 375 -19.77 -15.69 13.02
CA VAL A 375 -18.92 -16.30 11.99
C VAL A 375 -17.51 -16.48 12.55
N THR A 376 -17.18 -17.69 12.97
CA THR A 376 -15.84 -18.07 13.41
C THR A 376 -15.39 -19.37 12.76
N ILE A 377 -14.08 -19.50 12.55
CA ILE A 377 -13.43 -20.75 12.16
C ILE A 377 -12.42 -21.06 13.26
N HIS A 378 -12.50 -22.26 13.83
CA HIS A 378 -11.60 -22.73 14.89
C HIS A 378 -10.82 -23.94 14.41
N THR A 379 -9.56 -24.03 14.83
CA THR A 379 -8.69 -25.20 14.61
C THR A 379 -8.25 -25.84 15.91
N TRP A 380 -8.62 -25.24 17.05
CA TRP A 380 -8.26 -25.74 18.37
C TRP A 380 -9.36 -26.68 18.87
N GLU A 381 -9.03 -27.96 18.94
CA GLU A 381 -9.88 -29.01 19.49
C GLU A 381 -9.17 -29.67 20.68
N SER A 382 -9.71 -29.53 21.89
CA SER A 382 -9.07 -30.02 23.12
C SER A 382 -8.99 -31.54 23.21
N THR A 383 -9.91 -32.25 22.54
CA THR A 383 -10.05 -33.72 22.55
C THR A 383 -9.13 -34.43 21.57
N VAL A 384 -8.51 -33.71 20.63
CA VAL A 384 -7.69 -34.26 19.54
C VAL A 384 -6.19 -33.91 19.72
N SER A 385 -5.83 -33.46 20.91
CA SER A 385 -4.58 -32.75 21.19
C SER A 385 -3.35 -33.66 21.44
N ASP A 386 -3.16 -34.67 20.60
CA ASP A 386 -1.91 -35.45 20.56
C ASP A 386 -0.84 -34.78 19.67
N LEU A 387 -1.24 -33.91 18.73
CA LEU A 387 -0.32 -33.18 17.82
C LEU A 387 -0.37 -31.65 18.00
N VAL A 388 -1.55 -31.10 18.29
CA VAL A 388 -1.79 -29.66 18.43
C VAL A 388 -1.06 -29.08 19.66
N ASN A 389 -0.98 -29.86 20.75
CA ASN A 389 -0.23 -29.50 21.97
C ASN A 389 1.28 -29.35 21.76
N HIS A 390 1.86 -29.97 20.73
CA HIS A 390 3.31 -29.91 20.44
C HIS A 390 3.68 -28.86 19.38
N LEU A 391 2.69 -28.35 18.63
CA LEU A 391 2.85 -27.30 17.64
C LEU A 391 2.52 -25.89 18.17
N SER A 392 1.81 -25.76 19.30
CA SER A 392 1.45 -24.47 19.90
C SER A 392 2.23 -24.15 21.17
N VAL A 393 2.53 -22.86 21.37
CA VAL A 393 3.16 -22.31 22.58
C VAL A 393 2.21 -22.49 23.77
N ARG A 394 2.56 -23.33 24.75
CA ARG A 394 1.92 -23.29 26.06
C ARG A 394 2.34 -21.99 26.76
N ALA A 395 1.36 -21.16 27.11
CA ALA A 395 1.55 -20.22 28.22
C ALA A 395 1.75 -21.06 29.49
N PRO A 396 2.72 -20.73 30.37
CA PRO A 396 2.87 -21.43 31.63
C PRO A 396 1.59 -21.27 32.46
N ASP A 397 1.18 -22.36 33.11
CA ASP A 397 0.10 -22.35 34.09
C ASP A 397 0.36 -21.25 35.14
N ASP A 398 -0.67 -20.46 35.39
CA ASP A 398 -0.74 -19.47 36.45
C ASP A 398 -0.45 -20.16 37.78
N GLN A 399 0.78 -20.04 38.27
CA GLN A 399 1.04 -20.25 39.69
C GLN A 399 0.30 -19.15 40.43
N ARG A 400 -0.89 -19.49 40.93
CA ARG A 400 -1.57 -18.77 42.00
C ARG A 400 -0.53 -18.46 43.08
N LEU A 401 -0.11 -17.20 43.14
CA LEU A 401 0.53 -16.64 44.33
C LEU A 401 -0.54 -16.63 45.43
N SER A 402 -0.53 -17.70 46.24
CA SER A 402 -1.10 -17.68 47.59
C SER A 402 -0.29 -16.72 48.45
N GLY A 403 -0.99 -15.95 49.26
CA GLY A 403 -0.53 -14.81 50.07
C GLY A 403 0.80 -14.95 50.82
N ASN A 404 1.45 -13.79 51.02
CA ASN A 404 1.31 -13.00 52.25
C ASN A 404 1.54 -11.52 51.97
#